data_AF-M5F614-F1
#
_entry.id   AF-M5F614-F1
#
_cell.length_a   1.000
_cell.length_b   1.000
_cell.length_c   1.000
_cell.angle_alpha   90.00
_cell.angle_beta   90.00
_cell.angle_gamma   90.00
#
_symmetry.space_group_name_H-M   'P 1'
#
loop_
_entity.id
_entity.type
_entity.pdbx_description
1 polymer ?
#
loop_
_entity_poly.entity_id
_entity_poly.type
_entity_poly.pdbx_seq_one_letter_code
_entity_poly.pdbx_strand_id
1 'polypeptide(L)'
;MPTFDEAALVKGIAHGQIGGISLDTTALDRYQCNLEVPALLGLAQFLGSKTQFILSEVVAGEVKSHIARDAAKARQELRSALREVRHRWRKPVDNDAIEVAIGLQQAPQDFAEAYFNVFAGATKPEVISADGRVSHAEILRRYFAPEPPFRRRTGRRVSFRMR
;
A
#
# COMPACT_ATOMS: atom_id res chain seq x y z
N MET A 1 15.94 -1.45 17.21
CA MET A 1 15.03 -0.30 17.29
C MET A 1 14.96 0.14 18.73
N PRO A 2 14.92 1.45 19.01
CA PRO A 2 14.48 1.93 20.32
C PRO A 2 13.10 1.35 20.62
N THR A 3 12.94 0.82 21.83
CA THR A 3 11.65 0.34 22.34
C THR A 3 11.01 1.49 23.10
N PHE A 4 9.90 1.99 22.56
CA PHE A 4 9.04 2.94 23.25
C PHE A 4 7.82 2.19 23.78
N ASP A 5 7.38 2.52 24.99
CA ASP A 5 6.02 2.20 25.41
C ASP A 5 5.03 3.18 24.75
N GLU A 6 3.74 2.89 24.86
CA GLU A 6 2.69 3.71 24.23
C GLU A 6 2.71 5.16 24.72
N ALA A 7 2.90 5.37 26.02
CA ALA A 7 2.94 6.71 26.62
C ALA A 7 4.14 7.52 26.10
N ALA A 8 5.30 6.88 25.95
CA ALA A 8 6.50 7.49 25.41
C ALA A 8 6.36 7.82 23.92
N LEU A 9 5.67 6.98 23.13
CA LEU A 9 5.35 7.28 21.73
C LEU A 9 4.45 8.52 21.62
N VAL A 10 3.34 8.54 22.36
CA VAL A 10 2.39 9.66 22.33
C VAL A 10 3.10 10.95 22.71
N LYS A 11 3.89 10.92 23.78
CA LYS A 11 4.67 12.07 24.24
C LYS A 11 5.73 12.50 23.21
N GLY A 12 6.43 11.54 22.59
CA GLY A 12 7.44 11.81 21.58
C GLY A 12 6.88 12.44 20.31
N ILE A 13 5.69 12.00 19.86
CA ILE A 13 4.96 12.61 18.75
C ILE A 13 4.49 14.02 19.14
N ALA A 14 3.83 14.17 20.29
CA ALA A 14 3.29 15.45 20.74
C ALA A 14 4.35 16.54 20.91
N HIS A 15 5.55 16.17 21.37
CA HIS A 15 6.68 17.11 21.49
C HIS A 15 7.50 17.26 20.20
N GLY A 16 7.17 16.55 19.12
CA GLY A 16 7.92 16.60 17.86
C GLY A 16 9.31 15.95 17.94
N GLN A 17 9.52 15.07 18.92
CA GLN A 17 10.74 14.24 19.02
C GLN A 17 10.72 13.11 17.98
N ILE A 18 9.52 12.71 17.54
CA ILE A 18 9.32 11.81 16.40
C ILE A 18 8.88 12.68 15.21
N GLY A 19 9.83 12.92 14.29
CA GLY A 19 9.60 13.80 13.14
C GLY A 19 8.86 13.13 11.98
N GLY A 20 8.81 11.80 11.93
CA GLY A 20 8.23 11.08 10.80
C GLY A 20 7.59 9.76 11.20
N ILE A 21 6.45 9.48 10.59
CA ILE A 21 5.75 8.19 10.62
C ILE A 21 5.76 7.64 9.20
N SER A 22 6.10 6.36 9.06
CA SER A 22 6.03 5.67 7.77
C SER A 22 5.37 4.31 7.96
N LEU A 23 4.70 3.84 6.91
CA LEU A 23 4.07 2.53 6.87
C LEU A 23 4.79 1.67 5.83
N ASP A 24 5.08 0.42 6.19
CA ASP A 24 5.44 -0.58 5.19
C ASP A 24 4.17 -1.16 4.54
N THR A 25 4.35 -1.93 3.47
CA THR A 25 3.23 -2.56 2.79
C THR A 25 2.50 -3.59 3.63
N THR A 26 3.19 -4.28 4.54
CA THR A 26 2.55 -5.28 5.40
C THR A 26 1.54 -4.65 6.37
N ALA A 27 1.78 -3.41 6.81
CA ALA A 27 0.86 -2.65 7.64
C ALA A 27 -0.44 -2.30 6.89
N LEU A 28 -0.34 -2.00 5.58
CA LEU A 28 -1.47 -1.68 4.71
C LEU A 28 -2.20 -2.94 4.25
N ASP A 29 -1.46 -4.01 3.93
CA ASP A 29 -1.98 -5.32 3.54
C ASP A 29 -2.81 -5.98 4.65
N ARG A 30 -2.50 -5.70 5.92
CA ARG A 30 -3.32 -6.17 7.06
C ARG A 30 -4.78 -5.74 6.92
N TYR A 31 -5.03 -4.61 6.27
CA TYR A 31 -6.36 -4.09 6.00
C TYR A 31 -6.85 -4.44 4.59
N GLN A 32 -6.23 -5.41 3.89
CA GLN A 32 -6.54 -5.77 2.51
C GLN A 32 -6.43 -4.57 1.55
N CYS A 33 -5.51 -3.65 1.85
CA CYS A 33 -5.40 -2.36 1.16
C CYS A 33 -6.71 -1.53 1.17
N ASN A 34 -7.59 -1.76 2.14
CA ASN A 34 -8.71 -0.89 2.41
C ASN A 34 -8.21 0.40 3.09
N LEU A 35 -8.02 1.44 2.29
CA LEU A 35 -7.48 2.72 2.72
C LEU A 35 -8.50 3.59 3.50
N GLU A 36 -9.77 3.20 3.51
CA GLU A 36 -10.85 3.90 4.22
C GLU A 36 -11.01 3.47 5.69
N VAL A 37 -10.22 2.50 6.16
CA VAL A 37 -10.31 2.08 7.56
C VAL A 37 -9.91 3.24 8.49
N PRO A 38 -10.62 3.44 9.62
CA PRO A 38 -10.35 4.54 10.55
C PRO A 38 -8.90 4.60 11.04
N ALA A 39 -8.24 3.44 11.16
CA ALA A 39 -6.84 3.35 11.58
C ALA A 39 -5.87 4.05 10.59
N LEU A 40 -6.14 3.95 9.29
CA LEU A 40 -5.32 4.59 8.25
C LEU A 40 -5.73 6.05 8.03
N LEU A 41 -7.03 6.34 8.03
CA LEU A 41 -7.53 7.72 7.95
C LEU A 41 -7.12 8.56 9.16
N GLY A 42 -6.91 7.93 10.31
CA GLY A 42 -6.37 8.57 11.52
C GLY A 42 -5.01 9.23 11.33
N LEU A 43 -4.24 8.87 10.29
CA LEU A 43 -2.99 9.56 9.94
C LEU A 43 -3.20 11.03 9.57
N ALA A 44 -4.42 11.41 9.17
CA ALA A 44 -4.79 12.81 8.93
C ALA A 44 -4.64 13.70 10.18
N GLN A 45 -4.60 13.12 11.39
CA GLN A 45 -4.35 13.87 12.62
C GLN A 45 -2.96 14.54 12.66
N PHE A 46 -2.01 14.05 11.85
CA PHE A 46 -0.66 14.59 11.79
C PHE A 46 -0.53 15.78 10.83
N LEU A 47 -1.59 16.13 10.10
CA LEU A 47 -1.61 17.29 9.21
C LEU A 47 -1.39 18.58 10.00
N GLY A 48 -0.37 19.35 9.61
CA GLY A 48 0.01 20.59 10.29
C GLY A 48 0.73 20.40 11.62
N SER A 49 1.01 19.15 12.02
CA SER A 49 1.82 18.84 13.20
C SER A 49 3.33 18.86 12.87
N LYS A 50 4.18 18.72 13.89
CA LYS A 50 5.64 18.57 13.71
C LYS A 50 6.04 17.17 13.20
N THR A 51 5.11 16.23 13.19
CA THR A 51 5.32 14.85 12.73
C THR A 51 4.74 14.72 11.33
N GLN A 52 5.54 14.28 10.37
CA GLN A 52 5.10 14.07 8.99
C GLN A 52 4.73 12.62 8.73
N PHE A 53 3.68 12.38 7.94
CA PHE A 53 3.44 11.07 7.37
C PHE A 53 4.22 10.94 6.05
N ILE A 54 5.07 9.93 5.96
CA ILE A 54 6.02 9.73 4.86
C ILE A 54 5.81 8.35 4.25
N LEU A 55 5.74 8.27 2.92
CA LEU A 55 5.71 7.02 2.17
C LEU A 55 6.85 7.00 1.16
N SER A 56 7.46 5.83 0.94
CA SER A 56 8.32 5.68 -0.23
C SER A 56 7.46 5.49 -1.48
N GLU A 57 7.96 5.92 -2.63
CA GLU A 57 7.29 5.66 -3.92
C GLU A 57 7.11 4.14 -4.17
N VAL A 58 8.02 3.32 -3.65
CA VAL A 58 7.95 1.86 -3.74
C VAL A 58 6.73 1.34 -2.98
N VAL A 59 6.53 1.76 -1.73
CA VAL A 59 5.35 1.36 -0.94
C VAL A 59 4.07 1.85 -1.61
N ALA A 60 4.04 3.10 -2.10
CA ALA A 60 2.89 3.62 -2.84
C ALA A 60 2.59 2.78 -4.09
N GLY A 61 3.61 2.38 -4.85
CA GLY A 61 3.48 1.52 -6.02
C GLY A 61 2.99 0.11 -5.70
N GLU A 62 3.50 -0.50 -4.62
CA GLU A 62 3.07 -1.82 -4.16
C GLU A 62 1.60 -1.81 -3.73
N VAL A 63 1.17 -0.79 -2.96
CA VAL A 63 -0.23 -0.63 -2.52
C VAL A 63 -1.16 -0.51 -3.72
N LYS A 64 -0.84 0.35 -4.69
CA LYS A 64 -1.63 0.50 -5.92
C LYS A 64 -1.69 -0.80 -6.71
N SER A 65 -0.58 -1.53 -6.78
CA SER A 65 -0.52 -2.84 -7.45
C SER A 65 -1.41 -3.89 -6.77
N HIS A 66 -1.43 -3.93 -5.43
CA HIS A 66 -2.31 -4.82 -4.67
C HIS A 66 -3.78 -4.48 -4.87
N ILE A 67 -4.16 -3.20 -4.80
CA ILE A 67 -5.54 -2.76 -5.05
C ILE A 67 -5.99 -3.15 -6.47
N ALA A 68 -5.16 -2.89 -7.48
CA ALA A 68 -5.49 -3.22 -8.87
C ALA A 68 -5.64 -4.73 -9.07
N ARG A 69 -4.75 -5.54 -8.48
CA ARG A 69 -4.82 -7.00 -8.52
C ARG A 69 -6.12 -7.50 -7.90
N ASP A 70 -6.49 -6.99 -6.74
CA ASP A 70 -7.65 -7.47 -6.00
C ASP A 70 -8.95 -7.02 -6.68
N ALA A 71 -9.00 -5.82 -7.25
CA ALA A 71 -10.10 -5.35 -8.09
C ALA A 71 -10.26 -6.20 -9.37
N ALA A 72 -9.16 -6.55 -10.05
CA ALA A 72 -9.19 -7.42 -11.21
C ALA A 72 -9.71 -8.82 -10.86
N LYS A 73 -9.26 -9.37 -9.73
CA LYS A 73 -9.72 -10.66 -9.21
C LYS A 73 -11.21 -10.63 -8.90
N ALA A 74 -11.71 -9.61 -8.20
CA ALA A 74 -13.13 -9.47 -7.89
C ALA A 74 -14.00 -9.39 -9.17
N ARG A 75 -13.55 -8.64 -10.18
CA ARG A 75 -14.23 -8.59 -11.49
C ARG A 75 -14.26 -9.96 -12.18
N GLN A 76 -13.18 -10.72 -12.12
CA GLN A 76 -13.11 -12.07 -12.68
C GLN A 76 -14.05 -13.05 -11.95
N GLU A 77 -14.11 -12.97 -10.62
CA GLU A 77 -15.00 -13.77 -9.79
C GLU A 77 -16.47 -13.47 -10.12
N LEU A 78 -16.83 -12.19 -10.28
CA LEU A 78 -18.16 -11.78 -10.75
C LEU A 78 -18.50 -12.40 -12.11
N ARG A 79 -17.63 -12.24 -13.12
CA ARG A 79 -17.87 -12.80 -14.47
C ARG A 79 -18.03 -14.31 -14.45
N SER A 80 -17.29 -14.99 -13.59
CA SER A 80 -17.42 -16.44 -13.37
C SER A 80 -18.76 -16.79 -12.75
N ALA A 81 -19.19 -16.07 -11.71
CA ALA A 81 -20.49 -16.27 -11.08
C ALA A 81 -21.67 -16.03 -12.05
N LEU A 82 -21.60 -14.98 -12.88
CA LEU A 82 -22.61 -14.70 -13.90
C LEU A 82 -22.70 -15.79 -14.98
N ARG A 83 -21.55 -16.37 -15.38
CA ARG A 83 -21.51 -17.51 -16.29
C ARG A 83 -22.21 -18.74 -15.70
N GLU A 84 -21.98 -19.00 -14.41
CA GLU A 84 -22.62 -20.10 -13.70
C GLU A 84 -24.14 -19.91 -13.60
N VAL A 85 -24.61 -18.67 -13.36
CA VAL A 85 -26.05 -18.33 -13.38
C VAL A 85 -26.64 -18.61 -14.76
N ARG A 86 -26.00 -18.13 -15.83
CA ARG A 86 -26.41 -18.40 -17.22
C ARG A 86 -26.57 -19.90 -17.47
N HIS A 87 -25.61 -20.71 -17.05
CA HIS A 87 -25.64 -22.16 -17.26
C HIS A 87 -26.76 -22.82 -16.44
N ARG A 88 -26.84 -22.58 -15.13
CA ARG A 88 -27.76 -23.31 -14.24
C ARG A 88 -29.22 -22.91 -14.46
N TRP A 89 -29.47 -21.63 -14.75
CA TRP A 89 -30.83 -21.09 -14.92
C TRP A 89 -31.28 -21.02 -16.38
N ARG A 90 -30.39 -21.31 -17.33
CA ARG A 90 -30.66 -21.21 -18.78
C ARG A 90 -31.19 -19.83 -19.19
N LYS A 91 -30.70 -18.78 -18.53
CA LYS A 91 -31.06 -17.39 -18.81
C LYS A 91 -29.95 -16.69 -19.58
N PRO A 92 -30.25 -15.83 -20.56
CA PRO A 92 -29.26 -14.94 -21.12
C PRO A 92 -28.80 -13.98 -20.01
N VAL A 93 -27.49 -13.91 -19.81
CA VAL A 93 -26.85 -12.95 -18.89
C VAL A 93 -25.83 -12.20 -19.73
N ASP A 94 -25.99 -10.88 -19.77
CA ASP A 94 -25.03 -9.97 -20.39
C ASP A 94 -24.10 -9.44 -19.29
N ASN A 95 -22.87 -9.95 -19.29
CA ASN A 95 -21.87 -9.56 -18.30
C ASN A 95 -21.51 -8.09 -18.41
N ASP A 96 -21.43 -7.56 -19.62
CA ASP A 96 -20.96 -6.21 -19.85
C ASP A 96 -22.04 -5.20 -19.44
N ALA A 97 -23.31 -5.49 -19.73
CA ALA A 97 -24.44 -4.70 -19.24
C ALA A 97 -24.51 -4.67 -17.71
N ILE A 98 -24.23 -5.80 -17.04
CA ILE A 98 -24.19 -5.86 -15.57
C ILE A 98 -23.02 -5.06 -15.03
N GLU A 99 -21.82 -5.22 -15.59
CA GLU A 99 -20.64 -4.43 -15.20
C GLU A 99 -20.88 -2.92 -15.38
N VAL A 100 -21.63 -2.50 -16.41
CA VAL A 100 -22.07 -1.10 -16.58
C VAL A 100 -23.01 -0.69 -15.45
N ALA A 101 -24.03 -1.51 -15.15
CA ALA A 101 -25.05 -1.20 -14.16
C ALA A 101 -24.48 -1.03 -12.73
N ILE A 102 -23.38 -1.71 -12.41
CA ILE A 102 -22.71 -1.61 -11.10
C ILE A 102 -21.43 -0.75 -11.13
N GLY A 103 -21.14 -0.07 -12.24
CA GLY A 103 -20.02 0.88 -12.34
C GLY A 103 -18.62 0.27 -12.47
N LEU A 104 -18.48 -1.00 -12.86
CA LEU A 104 -17.18 -1.68 -13.04
C LEU A 104 -16.52 -1.43 -14.41
N GLN A 105 -16.75 -0.27 -15.00
CA GLN A 105 -16.21 0.06 -16.33
C GLN A 105 -14.76 0.53 -16.32
N GLN A 106 -14.29 1.03 -15.17
CA GLN A 106 -12.93 1.52 -15.02
C GLN A 106 -11.92 0.35 -15.06
N ALA A 107 -10.72 0.60 -15.61
CA ALA A 107 -9.64 -0.37 -15.52
C ALA A 107 -9.16 -0.49 -14.07
N PRO A 108 -8.76 -1.69 -13.59
CA PRO A 108 -8.32 -1.87 -12.21
C PRO A 108 -7.16 -0.96 -11.79
N GLN A 109 -6.26 -0.63 -12.72
CA GLN A 109 -5.14 0.29 -12.49
C GLN A 109 -5.63 1.72 -12.26
N ASP A 110 -6.57 2.19 -13.07
CA ASP A 110 -7.14 3.54 -12.94
C ASP A 110 -7.95 3.66 -11.64
N PHE A 111 -8.68 2.60 -11.27
CA PHE A 111 -9.38 2.53 -9.98
C PHE A 111 -8.39 2.62 -8.82
N ALA A 112 -7.30 1.83 -8.85
CA ALA A 112 -6.29 1.84 -7.81
C ALA A 112 -5.60 3.21 -7.67
N GLU A 113 -5.30 3.86 -8.79
CA GLU A 113 -4.74 5.22 -8.80
C GLU A 113 -5.70 6.22 -8.17
N ALA A 114 -6.97 6.23 -8.61
CA ALA A 114 -7.99 7.11 -8.07
C ALA A 114 -8.23 6.88 -6.56
N TYR A 115 -8.34 5.62 -6.15
CA TYR A 115 -8.57 5.25 -4.76
C TYR A 115 -7.39 5.64 -3.86
N PHE A 116 -6.17 5.38 -4.30
CA PHE A 116 -4.97 5.84 -3.61
C PHE A 116 -4.90 7.38 -3.53
N ASN A 117 -5.27 8.09 -4.59
CA ASN A 117 -5.28 9.55 -4.61
C ASN A 117 -6.30 10.15 -3.64
N VAL A 118 -7.45 9.52 -3.43
CA VAL A 118 -8.41 9.93 -2.38
C VAL A 118 -7.77 9.80 -0.99
N PHE A 119 -7.15 8.67 -0.71
CA PHE A 119 -6.43 8.45 0.55
C PHE A 119 -5.27 9.44 0.75
N ALA A 120 -4.47 9.67 -0.30
CA ALA A 120 -3.37 10.62 -0.28
C ALA A 120 -3.87 12.07 -0.11
N GLY A 121 -5.03 12.42 -0.69
CA GLY A 121 -5.67 13.70 -0.47
C GLY A 121 -6.10 13.92 0.98
N ALA A 122 -6.62 12.87 1.63
CA ALA A 122 -7.08 12.91 3.02
C ALA A 122 -5.92 12.94 4.03
N THR A 123 -4.82 12.22 3.76
CA THR A 123 -3.70 12.04 4.72
C THR A 123 -2.45 12.85 4.38
N LYS A 124 -2.37 13.41 3.16
CA LYS A 124 -1.25 14.17 2.59
C LYS A 124 0.14 13.58 2.92
N PRO A 125 0.42 12.32 2.55
CA PRO A 125 1.74 11.75 2.74
C PRO A 125 2.78 12.52 1.93
N GLU A 126 3.96 12.72 2.52
CA GLU A 126 5.15 13.09 1.75
C GLU A 126 5.67 11.83 1.06
N VAL A 127 5.51 11.76 -0.27
CA VAL A 127 6.01 10.64 -1.07
C VAL A 127 7.47 10.90 -1.46
N ILE A 128 8.35 10.04 -0.95
CA ILE A 128 9.77 10.10 -1.21
C ILE A 128 10.11 9.27 -2.46
N SER A 129 10.53 9.97 -3.50
CA SER A 129 11.05 9.34 -4.72
C SER A 129 12.50 8.87 -4.54
N ALA A 130 12.85 7.72 -5.14
CA ALA A 130 14.20 7.22 -5.22
C ALA A 130 15.00 7.84 -6.39
N ASP A 131 14.32 8.47 -7.35
CA ASP A 131 14.95 9.12 -8.49
C ASP A 131 15.96 10.18 -8.04
N GLY A 132 17.17 10.12 -8.62
CA GLY A 132 18.27 11.00 -8.29
C GLY A 132 18.89 10.79 -6.90
N ARG A 133 18.35 9.90 -6.06
CA ARG A 133 18.85 9.62 -4.70
C ARG A 133 19.71 8.37 -4.62
N VAL A 134 19.47 7.40 -5.51
CA VAL A 134 20.23 6.15 -5.57
C VAL A 134 20.41 5.73 -7.03
N SER A 135 21.64 5.39 -7.44
CA SER A 135 21.90 4.84 -8.77
C SER A 135 21.70 3.33 -8.80
N HIS A 136 21.33 2.77 -9.96
CA HIS A 136 21.19 1.32 -10.13
C HIS A 136 22.51 0.57 -9.82
N ALA A 137 23.65 1.17 -10.18
CA ALA A 137 24.97 0.65 -9.84
C ALA A 137 25.20 0.60 -8.31
N GLU A 138 24.76 1.62 -7.57
CA GLU A 138 24.89 1.66 -6.11
C GLU A 138 23.99 0.61 -5.43
N ILE A 139 22.78 0.37 -5.96
CA ILE A 139 21.88 -0.70 -5.47
C ILE A 139 22.57 -2.06 -5.63
N LEU A 140 23.07 -2.37 -6.84
CA LEU A 140 23.74 -3.64 -7.12
C LEU A 140 25.02 -3.81 -6.28
N ARG A 141 25.81 -2.74 -6.15
CA ARG A 141 27.02 -2.74 -5.31
C ARG A 141 26.69 -3.09 -3.87
N ARG A 142 25.68 -2.45 -3.25
CA ARG A 142 25.26 -2.72 -1.86
C ARG A 142 24.58 -4.07 -1.67
N TYR A 143 23.97 -4.61 -2.72
CA TYR A 143 23.38 -5.95 -2.70
C TYR A 143 24.45 -7.05 -2.65
N PHE A 144 25.53 -6.90 -3.42
CA PHE A 144 26.61 -7.90 -3.49
C PHE A 144 27.76 -7.65 -2.49
N ALA A 145 27.99 -6.41 -2.09
CA ALA A 145 29.01 -6.07 -1.09
C ALA A 145 28.42 -6.12 0.33
N PRO A 146 29.09 -6.76 1.30
CA PRO A 146 28.63 -6.82 2.69
C PRO A 146 28.91 -5.48 3.41
N GLU A 147 28.27 -4.41 2.95
CA GLU A 147 28.33 -3.08 3.54
C GLU A 147 27.09 -2.78 4.37
N PRO A 148 27.19 -2.02 5.48
CA PRO A 148 26.02 -1.57 6.22
C PRO A 148 25.03 -0.80 5.30
N PRO A 149 23.70 -0.97 5.44
CA PRO A 149 22.98 -1.76 6.44
C PRO A 149 22.81 -3.25 6.10
N PHE A 150 23.27 -3.71 4.93
CA PHE A 150 23.07 -5.07 4.41
C PHE A 150 24.13 -6.08 4.89
N ARG A 151 25.17 -5.61 5.59
CA ARG A 151 26.19 -6.45 6.24
C ARG A 151 25.54 -7.40 7.25
N ARG A 152 25.73 -8.71 7.07
CA ARG A 152 25.32 -9.73 8.05
C ARG A 152 25.98 -9.45 9.40
N ARG A 153 25.18 -9.13 10.42
CA ARG A 153 25.60 -9.24 11.81
C ARG A 153 25.52 -10.73 12.19
N THR A 154 26.63 -11.33 12.60
CA THR A 154 26.68 -12.71 13.10
C THR A 154 25.60 -12.88 14.18
N GLY A 155 24.55 -13.68 13.88
CA GLY A 155 23.56 -14.11 14.88
C GLY A 155 22.06 -13.93 14.58
N ARG A 156 21.61 -13.31 13.48
CA ARG A 156 20.17 -13.29 13.15
C ARG A 156 19.90 -13.46 11.65
N ARG A 157 19.05 -14.44 11.32
CA ARG A 157 18.53 -14.70 9.98
C ARG A 157 17.58 -13.55 9.59
N VAL A 158 17.89 -12.83 8.52
CA VAL A 158 16.94 -11.92 7.87
C VAL A 158 16.40 -12.66 6.65
N SER A 159 15.13 -13.06 6.70
CA SER A 159 14.45 -13.61 5.53
C SER A 159 13.98 -12.46 4.64
N PHE A 160 14.64 -12.26 3.50
CA PHE A 160 14.08 -11.54 2.36
C PHE A 160 13.28 -12.56 1.54
N ARG A 161 11.98 -12.31 1.32
CA ARG A 161 11.14 -13.13 0.43
C ARG A 161 10.52 -12.21 -0.61
N MET A 162 11.13 -12.17 -1.79
CA MET A 162 10.41 -11.92 -3.03
C MET A 162 9.60 -13.17 -3.34
N ARG A 163 8.28 -13.04 -3.37
CA ARG A 163 7.38 -13.87 -4.17
C ARG A 163 6.25 -12.98 -4.68
#